data_AF-A0A7J4K0A8-F1
#
_entry.id   AF-A0A7J4K0A8-F1
#
_cell.length_a   1.000
_cell.length_b   1.000
_cell.length_c   1.000
_cell.angle_alpha   90.00
_cell.angle_beta   90.00
_cell.angle_gamma   90.00
#
_symmetry.space_group_name_H-M   'P 1'
#
loop_
_entity.id
_entity.type
_entity.pdbx_description
1 polymer ?
#
loop_
_entity_poly.entity_id
_entity_poly.type
_entity_poly.pdbx_seq_one_letter_code
_entity_poly.pdbx_strand_id
1 'polypeptide(L)'
;SQQLRLLEMAGLVTSRRISNRDKDKPRILYSIAGDLSYVIATSDRFVDKKILRLTEHNKINMRIWFIEDAGVRYALEKAFWTLEPQLHAIDRMSYAGIERGTPVIEYSARARLPASIEVGGQFGKVVLRQSATPKGQALFERGK
;
A
#
# COMPACT_ATOMS: atom_id res chain seq x y z
N SER A 1 13.09 20.63 -21.46
CA SER A 1 11.75 21.02 -21.97
C SER A 1 11.11 21.99 -21.00
N GLN A 2 10.52 23.09 -21.47
CA GLN A 2 9.83 24.06 -20.62
C GLN A 2 8.61 23.45 -19.92
N GLN A 3 7.92 22.51 -20.57
CA GLN A 3 6.76 21.81 -20.02
C GLN A 3 7.10 20.99 -18.76
N LEU A 4 8.24 20.29 -18.76
CA LEU A 4 8.69 19.53 -17.59
C LEU A 4 8.99 20.43 -16.39
N ARG A 5 9.51 21.63 -16.65
CA ARG A 5 9.78 22.63 -15.60
C ARG A 5 8.47 23.18 -15.01
N LEU A 6 7.44 23.36 -15.82
CA LEU A 6 6.10 23.73 -15.34
C LEU A 6 5.48 22.62 -14.49
N LEU A 7 5.61 21.35 -14.90
CA LEU A 7 5.14 20.20 -14.13
C LEU A 7 5.89 20.03 -12.80
N GLU A 8 7.18 20.33 -12.78
CA GLU A 8 7.98 20.37 -11.56
C GLU A 8 7.53 21.49 -10.62
N MET A 9 7.29 22.70 -11.14
CA MET A 9 6.73 23.81 -10.35
C MET A 9 5.32 23.51 -9.82
N ALA A 10 4.52 22.74 -10.56
CA ALA A 10 3.20 22.28 -10.12
C ALA A 10 3.26 21.11 -9.11
N GLY A 11 4.46 20.60 -8.78
CA GLY A 11 4.65 19.49 -7.85
C GLY A 11 4.14 18.13 -8.36
N LEU A 12 3.96 17.98 -9.67
CA LEU A 12 3.52 16.72 -10.31
C LEU A 12 4.70 15.81 -10.67
N VAL A 13 5.90 16.39 -10.80
CA VAL A 13 7.13 15.71 -11.19
C VAL A 13 8.27 16.21 -10.31
N THR A 14 9.14 15.32 -9.85
CA THR A 14 10.42 15.67 -9.24
C THR A 14 11.55 15.50 -10.25
N SER A 15 12.55 16.39 -10.22
CA SER A 15 13.77 16.22 -11.02
C SER A 15 14.96 15.83 -10.16
N ARG A 16 15.84 14.97 -10.70
CA ARG A 16 17.12 14.58 -10.09
C ARG A 16 18.21 14.61 -11.16
N ARG A 17 19.33 15.28 -10.86
CA ARG A 17 20.51 15.20 -11.72
C ARG A 17 21.17 13.83 -11.56
N ILE A 18 21.43 13.16 -12.67
CA ILE A 18 22.11 11.87 -12.72
C ILE A 18 23.37 11.98 -13.57
N SER A 19 24.44 11.31 -13.13
CA SER A 19 25.68 11.20 -13.91
C SER A 19 25.43 10.33 -15.13
N ASN A 20 25.77 10.84 -16.31
CA ASN A 20 25.69 10.07 -17.53
C ASN A 20 27.07 9.45 -17.79
N ARG A 21 27.21 8.14 -17.60
CA ARG A 21 28.49 7.43 -17.68
C ARG A 21 29.20 7.59 -19.02
N ASP A 22 28.45 7.83 -20.10
CA ASP A 22 28.99 7.76 -21.47
C ASP A 22 29.22 9.11 -22.17
N LYS A 23 28.80 10.25 -21.60
CA LYS A 23 28.87 11.54 -22.35
C LYS A 23 29.27 12.78 -21.55
N ASP A 24 29.86 12.65 -20.35
CA ASP A 24 30.35 13.73 -19.45
C ASP A 24 29.37 14.88 -19.12
N LYS A 25 28.17 14.89 -19.71
CA LYS A 25 27.13 15.89 -19.48
C LYS A 25 26.08 15.30 -18.55
N PRO A 26 25.79 15.95 -17.41
CA PRO A 26 24.76 15.50 -16.48
C PRO A 26 23.39 15.49 -17.18
N ARG A 27 22.61 14.44 -16.93
CA ARG A 27 21.22 14.35 -17.38
C ARG A 27 20.28 14.66 -16.22
N ILE A 28 19.10 15.17 -16.54
CA ILE A 28 18.04 15.37 -15.56
C ILE A 28 17.04 14.23 -15.75
N LEU A 29 16.90 13.40 -14.72
CA LEU A 29 15.85 12.39 -14.62
C LEU A 29 14.62 13.05 -14.00
N TYR A 30 13.48 12.93 -14.66
CA TYR A 30 12.19 13.38 -14.15
C TYR A 30 11.39 12.16 -13.72
N SER A 31 10.75 12.23 -12.56
CA SER A 31 9.91 11.16 -11.99
C SER A 31 8.61 11.77 -11.49
N ILE A 32 7.51 11.03 -11.52
CA ILE A 32 6.23 11.50 -10.95
C ILE A 32 6.43 11.77 -9.47
N ALA A 33 5.97 12.94 -9.01
CA ALA A 33 6.14 13.35 -7.62
C ALA A 33 5.07 12.73 -6.72
N GLY A 34 5.51 12.11 -5.64
CA GLY A 34 4.66 11.52 -4.60
C GLY A 34 4.01 10.20 -4.99
N ASP A 35 3.18 9.69 -4.08
CA ASP A 35 2.42 8.47 -4.30
C ASP A 35 1.11 8.81 -4.99
N LEU A 36 1.10 8.73 -6.32
CA LEU A 36 -0.10 8.92 -7.13
C LEU A 36 -0.58 7.58 -7.68
N SER A 37 -1.89 7.39 -7.69
CA SER A 37 -2.55 6.30 -8.42
C SER A 37 -3.39 6.89 -9.54
N TYR A 38 -3.33 6.24 -10.70
CA TYR A 38 -4.20 6.53 -11.81
C TYR A 38 -5.26 5.44 -11.89
N VAL A 39 -6.48 5.79 -11.49
CA VAL A 39 -7.61 4.86 -11.44
C VAL A 39 -8.50 5.11 -12.65
N ILE A 40 -8.73 4.06 -13.43
CA ILE A 40 -9.73 4.04 -14.48
C ILE A 40 -10.86 3.15 -13.97
N ALA A 41 -12.03 3.74 -13.74
CA ALA A 41 -13.22 2.99 -13.38
C ALA A 41 -14.05 2.78 -14.65
N THR A 42 -14.25 1.51 -15.02
CA THR A 42 -15.02 1.11 -16.19
C THR A 42 -16.24 0.30 -15.76
N SER A 43 -17.42 0.71 -16.20
CA SER A 43 -18.65 -0.07 -16.12
C SER A 43 -19.43 0.03 -17.43
N ASP A 44 -20.56 -0.70 -17.52
CA ASP A 44 -21.46 -0.67 -18.68
C ASP A 44 -21.92 0.75 -19.07
N ARG A 45 -22.06 1.67 -18.09
CA ARG A 45 -22.64 3.00 -18.33
C ARG A 45 -21.73 4.17 -18.02
N PHE A 46 -20.52 3.93 -17.50
CA PHE A 46 -19.58 5.00 -17.20
C PHE A 46 -18.14 4.55 -17.38
N VAL A 47 -17.32 5.48 -17.88
CA VAL A 47 -15.87 5.39 -17.84
C VAL A 47 -15.37 6.69 -17.20
N ASP A 48 -14.74 6.58 -16.04
CA ASP A 48 -14.15 7.71 -15.34
C ASP A 48 -12.65 7.48 -15.11
N LYS A 49 -11.88 8.57 -15.11
CA LYS A 49 -10.42 8.57 -14.98
C LYS A 49 -10.02 9.60 -13.94
N LYS A 50 -9.36 9.16 -12.88
CA LYS A 50 -8.94 10.05 -11.80
C LYS A 50 -7.52 9.78 -11.36
N ILE A 51 -6.76 10.86 -11.20
CA ILE A 51 -5.48 10.82 -10.49
C ILE A 51 -5.79 11.07 -9.02
N LEU A 52 -5.40 10.13 -8.17
CA LEU A 52 -5.59 10.20 -6.73
C LEU A 52 -4.23 10.24 -6.04
N ARG A 53 -4.09 11.15 -5.07
CA ARG A 53 -2.99 11.05 -4.12
C ARG A 53 -3.26 9.91 -3.15
N LEU A 54 -2.31 9.00 -3.03
CA LEU A 54 -2.42 7.83 -2.20
C LEU A 54 -2.05 8.18 -0.76
N THR A 55 -3.04 8.09 0.12
CA THR A 55 -2.81 7.96 1.56
C THR A 55 -2.39 6.53 1.88
N GLU A 56 -1.82 6.29 3.06
CA GLU A 56 -1.53 4.91 3.51
C GLU A 56 -2.78 4.02 3.51
N HIS A 57 -3.94 4.59 3.87
CA HIS A 57 -5.23 3.91 3.77
C HIS A 57 -5.53 3.44 2.33
N ASN A 58 -5.37 4.34 1.34
CA ASN A 58 -5.61 4.00 -0.06
C ASN A 58 -4.62 2.93 -0.57
N LYS A 59 -3.35 2.99 -0.14
CA LYS A 59 -2.34 1.99 -0.50
C LYS A 59 -2.72 0.60 0.01
N ILE A 60 -3.22 0.51 1.25
CA ILE A 60 -3.63 -0.77 1.85
C ILE A 60 -4.84 -1.33 1.10
N ASN A 61 -5.89 -0.53 0.87
CA ASN A 61 -7.06 -0.98 0.11
C ASN A 61 -6.69 -1.46 -1.30
N MET A 62 -5.84 -0.73 -2.02
CA MET A 62 -5.37 -1.18 -3.32
C MET A 62 -4.65 -2.52 -3.21
N ARG A 63 -3.70 -2.69 -2.27
CA ARG A 63 -3.03 -3.98 -2.09
C ARG A 63 -4.00 -5.12 -1.84
N ILE A 64 -5.06 -4.89 -1.06
CA ILE A 64 -6.12 -5.86 -0.83
C ILE A 64 -6.90 -6.15 -2.12
N TRP A 65 -7.22 -5.13 -2.93
CA TRP A 65 -7.94 -5.29 -4.20
C TRP A 65 -7.20 -6.12 -5.24
N PHE A 66 -5.87 -6.05 -5.23
CA PHE A 66 -4.99 -6.82 -6.12
C PHE A 66 -4.84 -8.30 -5.70
N ILE A 67 -5.50 -8.75 -4.63
CA ILE A 67 -5.57 -10.17 -4.27
C ILE A 67 -6.58 -10.85 -5.20
N GLU A 68 -6.14 -11.95 -5.84
CA GLU A 68 -6.93 -12.68 -6.83
C GLU A 68 -8.15 -13.39 -6.22
N ASP A 69 -7.98 -13.99 -5.04
CA ASP A 69 -9.06 -14.68 -4.34
C ASP A 69 -10.05 -13.66 -3.77
N ALA A 70 -11.27 -13.66 -4.32
CA ALA A 70 -12.32 -12.74 -3.94
C ALA A 70 -12.81 -12.92 -2.49
N GLY A 71 -12.79 -14.15 -1.97
CA GLY A 71 -13.15 -14.42 -0.58
C GLY A 71 -12.11 -13.86 0.38
N VAL A 72 -10.82 -14.07 0.07
CA VAL A 72 -9.71 -13.54 0.87
C VAL A 72 -9.73 -12.02 0.84
N ARG A 73 -9.93 -11.43 -0.34
CA ARG A 73 -10.07 -9.98 -0.49
C ARG A 73 -11.19 -9.45 0.40
N TYR A 74 -12.39 -10.02 0.34
CA TYR A 74 -13.52 -9.63 1.18
C TYR A 74 -13.20 -9.73 2.68
N ALA A 75 -12.59 -10.85 3.11
CA ALA A 75 -12.20 -11.06 4.50
C ALA A 75 -11.18 -10.01 4.98
N LEU A 76 -10.16 -9.71 4.15
CA LEU A 76 -9.14 -8.74 4.49
C LEU A 76 -9.67 -7.30 4.49
N GLU A 77 -10.59 -6.93 3.59
CA GLU A 77 -11.27 -5.63 3.62
C GLU A 77 -12.03 -5.42 4.93
N LYS A 78 -12.79 -6.42 5.36
CA LYS A 78 -13.54 -6.37 6.63
C LYS A 78 -12.64 -6.30 7.84
N ALA A 79 -11.58 -7.11 7.87
CA ALA A 79 -10.58 -7.05 8.92
C ALA A 79 -9.91 -5.66 8.97
N PHE A 80 -9.55 -5.10 7.81
CA PHE A 80 -8.96 -3.77 7.72
C PHE A 80 -9.90 -2.67 8.25
N TRP A 81 -11.17 -2.66 7.86
CA TRP A 81 -12.15 -1.69 8.39
C TRP A 81 -12.33 -1.80 9.89
N THR A 82 -12.26 -3.01 10.44
CA THR A 82 -12.35 -3.22 11.89
C THR A 82 -11.11 -2.71 12.62
N LEU A 83 -9.93 -2.85 12.00
CA LEU A 83 -8.65 -2.38 12.53
C LEU A 83 -8.38 -0.90 12.27
N GLU A 84 -9.13 -0.26 11.36
CA GLU A 84 -8.90 1.12 10.92
C GLU A 84 -8.73 2.11 12.09
N PRO A 85 -9.61 2.13 13.11
CA PRO A 85 -9.49 3.08 14.22
C PRO A 85 -8.19 2.93 15.01
N GLN A 86 -7.57 1.75 14.95
CA GLN A 86 -6.37 1.37 15.69
C GLN A 86 -5.10 1.40 14.82
N LEU A 87 -5.18 1.80 13.54
CA LEU A 87 -4.04 1.79 12.62
C LEU A 87 -2.84 2.59 13.13
N HIS A 88 -3.07 3.68 13.87
CA HIS A 88 -2.01 4.50 14.46
C HIS A 88 -1.13 3.74 15.46
N ALA A 89 -1.62 2.62 16.01
CA ALA A 89 -0.89 1.76 16.94
C ALA A 89 -0.24 0.55 16.27
N ILE A 90 -0.50 0.32 14.97
CA ILE A 90 0.01 -0.81 14.19
C ILE A 90 1.23 -0.35 13.40
N ASP A 91 2.40 -0.85 13.75
CA ASP A 91 3.66 -0.51 13.08
C ASP A 91 3.81 -1.29 11.75
N ARG A 92 3.30 -2.53 11.68
CA ARG A 92 3.35 -3.36 10.47
C ARG A 92 2.15 -4.31 10.40
N MET A 93 1.65 -4.55 9.19
CA MET A 93 0.64 -5.57 8.90
C MET A 93 0.98 -6.28 7.59
N SER A 94 0.89 -7.61 7.56
CA SER A 94 1.09 -8.44 6.38
C SER A 94 0.14 -9.63 6.35
N TYR A 95 -0.34 -9.98 5.17
CA TYR A 95 -1.11 -11.19 4.95
C TYR A 95 -0.15 -12.40 4.89
N ALA A 96 -0.37 -13.39 5.76
CA ALA A 96 0.48 -14.58 5.88
C ALA A 96 -0.06 -15.80 5.13
N GLY A 97 -1.22 -15.66 4.47
CA GLY A 97 -1.88 -16.75 3.76
C GLY A 97 -3.09 -17.31 4.50
N ILE A 98 -3.49 -18.51 4.11
CA ILE A 98 -4.63 -19.23 4.69
C ILE A 98 -4.09 -20.41 5.52
N GLU A 99 -4.46 -20.48 6.79
CA GLU A 99 -4.14 -21.59 7.66
C GLU A 99 -5.44 -22.29 8.08
N ARG A 100 -5.54 -23.60 7.82
CA ARG A 100 -6.74 -24.41 8.15
C ARG A 100 -8.04 -23.77 7.62
N GLY A 101 -7.98 -23.19 6.42
CA GLY A 101 -9.12 -22.52 5.80
C GLY A 101 -9.47 -21.16 6.41
N THR A 102 -8.61 -20.56 7.23
CA THR A 102 -8.81 -19.22 7.82
C THR A 102 -7.70 -18.26 7.37
N PRO A 103 -8.00 -17.02 6.92
CA PRO A 103 -6.98 -16.06 6.56
C PRO A 103 -6.24 -15.60 7.81
N VAL A 104 -4.92 -15.49 7.71
CA VAL A 104 -4.05 -15.05 8.80
C VAL A 104 -3.40 -13.73 8.44
N ILE A 105 -3.56 -12.76 9.32
CA ILE A 105 -2.84 -11.48 9.28
C ILE A 105 -1.79 -11.50 10.36
N GLU A 106 -0.54 -11.32 9.95
CA GLU A 106 0.55 -11.04 10.87
C GLU A 106 0.69 -9.54 11.07
N TYR A 107 0.85 -9.11 12.32
CA TYR A 107 0.99 -7.71 12.64
C TYR A 107 2.08 -7.46 13.68
N SER A 108 2.60 -6.24 13.72
CA SER A 108 3.38 -5.71 14.82
C SER A 108 2.72 -4.41 15.26
N ALA A 109 2.46 -4.26 16.54
CA ALA A 109 1.74 -3.12 17.09
C ALA A 109 2.17 -2.86 18.53
N ARG A 110 2.00 -1.60 18.95
CA ARG A 110 2.22 -1.15 20.34
C ARG A 110 1.05 -1.52 21.23
N ALA A 111 -0.15 -1.57 20.66
CA ALA A 111 -1.37 -2.02 21.32
C ALA A 111 -1.63 -3.50 21.03
N ARG A 112 -2.25 -4.19 21.98
CA ARG A 112 -2.73 -5.57 21.78
C ARG A 112 -4.02 -5.54 20.99
N LEU A 113 -4.02 -6.15 19.81
CA LEU A 113 -5.23 -6.35 19.00
C LEU A 113 -5.96 -7.63 19.47
N PRO A 114 -7.27 -7.78 19.15
CA PRO A 114 -7.95 -9.06 19.36
C PRO A 114 -7.24 -10.20 18.64
N ALA A 115 -7.36 -11.44 19.13
CA ALA A 115 -6.73 -12.60 18.50
C ALA A 115 -7.38 -12.97 17.14
N SER A 116 -8.62 -12.55 16.92
CA SER A 116 -9.35 -12.74 15.66
C SER A 116 -10.39 -11.66 15.46
N ILE A 117 -10.80 -11.44 14.22
CA ILE A 117 -11.88 -10.55 13.81
C ILE A 117 -12.92 -11.37 13.06
N GLU A 118 -14.18 -11.25 13.45
CA GLU A 118 -15.29 -11.82 12.68
C GLU A 118 -15.51 -11.00 11.40
N VAL A 119 -15.46 -11.66 10.25
CA VAL A 119 -15.58 -11.02 8.93
C VAL A 119 -16.81 -11.50 8.16
N GLY A 120 -17.46 -12.57 8.62
CA GLY A 120 -18.56 -13.25 7.93
C GLY A 120 -18.10 -13.90 6.61
N GLY A 121 -19.06 -14.20 5.72
CA GLY A 121 -18.77 -14.81 4.42
C GLY A 121 -18.14 -16.20 4.52
N GLN A 122 -17.31 -16.57 3.54
CA GLN A 122 -16.70 -17.91 3.42
C GLN A 122 -15.77 -18.27 4.58
N PHE A 123 -15.09 -17.28 5.16
CA PHE A 123 -14.04 -17.50 6.15
C PHE A 123 -14.55 -17.44 7.60
N GLY A 124 -15.69 -16.79 7.85
CA GLY A 124 -16.23 -16.54 9.19
C GLY A 124 -15.42 -15.50 9.96
N LYS A 125 -14.11 -15.76 10.13
CA LYS A 125 -13.16 -14.91 10.86
C LYS A 125 -11.81 -14.78 10.15
N VAL A 126 -11.00 -13.83 10.61
CA VAL A 126 -9.59 -13.64 10.28
C VAL A 126 -8.79 -13.72 11.57
N VAL A 127 -7.69 -14.48 11.57
CA VAL A 127 -6.81 -14.62 12.74
C VAL A 127 -5.74 -13.54 12.69
N LEU A 128 -5.52 -12.87 13.82
CA LEU A 128 -4.46 -11.88 13.99
C LEU A 128 -3.32 -12.47 14.81
N ARG A 129 -2.14 -12.60 14.21
CA ARG A 129 -0.93 -13.10 14.86
C ARG A 129 0.03 -11.94 15.10
N GLN A 130 0.32 -11.65 16.37
CA GLN A 130 1.34 -10.67 16.68
C GLN A 130 2.72 -11.28 16.42
N SER A 131 3.44 -10.70 15.46
CA SER A 131 4.85 -10.92 15.27
C SER A 131 5.63 -10.18 16.36
N ALA A 132 6.70 -10.80 16.86
CA ALA A 132 7.61 -10.12 17.77
C ALA A 132 8.11 -8.85 17.09
N THR A 133 7.89 -7.69 17.72
CA THR A 133 8.46 -6.43 17.24
C THR A 133 9.97 -6.64 17.14
N PRO A 134 10.60 -6.48 15.96
CA PRO A 134 12.03 -6.55 15.88
C PRO A 134 12.58 -5.50 16.84
N LYS A 135 13.16 -5.91 17.97
CA LYS A 135 13.86 -5.01 18.87
C LYS A 135 15.03 -4.42 18.08
N GLY A 136 14.85 -3.25 17.50
CA GLY A 136 15.92 -2.44 16.94
C GLY A 136 16.65 -2.99 15.71
N GLN A 137 15.96 -3.58 14.73
CA GLN A 137 16.53 -3.65 13.38
C GLN A 137 15.92 -2.57 12.51
N ALA A 138 16.67 -1.47 12.36
CA ALA A 138 16.49 -0.50 11.30
C ALA A 138 16.54 -1.24 9.96
N LEU A 139 15.39 -1.50 9.37
CA LEU A 139 15.24 -2.09 8.06
C LEU A 139 14.59 -1.04 7.17
N PHE A 140 15.40 -0.24 6.48
CA PHE A 140 15.21 0.22 5.10
C PHE A 140 16.40 1.12 4.67
N GLU A 141 17.53 0.49 4.35
CA GLU A 141 18.40 0.96 3.26
C GLU A 141 18.81 -0.24 2.42
N ARG A 142 17.99 -0.57 1.42
CA ARG A 142 18.47 -1.18 0.18
C ARG A 142 17.62 -0.68 -0.98
N GLY A 143 17.99 0.50 -1.47
CA GLY A 143 17.83 0.88 -2.87
C GLY A 143 19.21 0.99 -3.49
N LYS A 144 19.65 -0.07 -4.16
CA LYS A 144 20.65 0.00 -5.24
C LYS A 144 19.99 -0.50 -6.51
#